data_AF-A0A924XNI4-F1
#
_entry.id   AF-A0A924XNI4-F1
#
_cell.length_a   1.000
_cell.length_b   1.000
_cell.length_c   1.000
_cell.angle_alpha   90.00
_cell.angle_beta   90.00
_cell.angle_gamma   90.00
#
_symmetry.space_group_name_H-M   'P 1'
#
loop_
_entity.id
_entity.type
_entity.pdbx_description
1 polymer ?
#
loop_
_entity_poly.entity_id
_entity_poly.type
_entity_poly.pdbx_seq_one_letter_code
_entity_poly.pdbx_strand_id
1 'polypeptide(L)' 'MIPMVVEQTARGERAFDIYSRLLKERIIFLTGPVFDQVAAVVCALLLVLESDNPSKDINF' A
#
# COMPACT_ATOMS: atom_id res chain seq x y z
N MET A 1 8.40 6.07 -14.58
CA MET A 1 7.64 7.08 -13.82
C MET A 1 6.41 6.39 -13.26
N ILE A 2 6.14 6.54 -11.96
CA ILE A 2 4.94 5.97 -11.31
C ILE A 2 3.84 7.04 -11.35
N PRO A 3 2.60 6.72 -11.77
CA PRO A 3 1.53 7.71 -11.83
C PRO A 3 1.10 8.17 -10.43
N MET A 4 0.74 9.44 -10.33
CA MET A 4 0.22 10.06 -9.12
C MET A 4 -1.29 10.22 -9.22
N VAL A 5 -1.98 9.97 -8.12
CA VAL A 5 -3.43 10.13 -7.94
C VAL A 5 -3.67 11.24 -6.91
N VAL A 6 -4.58 12.16 -7.21
CA VAL A 6 -4.98 13.23 -6.30
C VAL A 6 -6.35 12.90 -5.72
N GLU A 7 -6.44 12.83 -4.38
CA GLU A 7 -7.71 12.70 -3.66
C GLU A 7 -8.13 14.05 -3.10
N GLN A 8 -9.37 14.45 -3.37
CA GLN A 8 -9.99 15.59 -2.72
C GLN A 8 -10.56 15.18 -1.37
N THR A 9 -10.14 15.88 -0.32
CA THR A 9 -10.67 15.72 1.04
C THR A 9 -11.28 17.04 1.51
N ALA A 10 -12.10 17.01 2.55
CA ALA A 10 -12.68 18.22 3.14
C ALA A 10 -11.63 19.24 3.65
N ARG A 11 -10.36 18.81 3.81
CA ARG A 11 -9.22 19.65 4.24
C ARG A 11 -8.27 20.05 3.09
N GLY A 12 -8.62 19.74 1.84
CA GLY A 12 -7.81 20.03 0.66
C GLY A 12 -7.43 18.78 -0.14
N GLU A 13 -6.46 18.94 -1.04
CA GLU A 13 -5.99 17.88 -1.94
C GLU A 13 -4.80 17.12 -1.35
N ARG A 14 -4.81 15.80 -1.48
CA ARG A 14 -3.67 14.96 -1.10
C ARG A 14 -3.27 14.07 -2.27
N ALA A 15 -2.01 14.17 -2.67
CA ALA A 15 -1.44 13.37 -3.75
C ALA A 15 -0.77 12.10 -3.18
N PHE A 16 -0.99 10.98 -3.86
CA PHE A 16 -0.38 9.68 -3.55
C PHE A 16 0.15 9.09 -4.85
N ASP A 17 1.22 8.31 -4.80
CA ASP A 17 1.48 7.39 -5.90
C ASP A 17 0.41 6.28 -5.92
N ILE A 18 0.24 5.64 -7.07
CA ILE A 18 -0.80 4.63 -7.25
C ILE A 18 -0.68 3.47 -6.24
N TYR A 19 0.53 3.04 -5.86
CA TYR A 19 0.71 1.95 -4.90
C TYR A 19 0.32 2.38 -3.50
N SER A 20 0.71 3.59 -3.08
CA SER A 20 0.27 4.17 -1.80
C SER A 20 -1.25 4.30 -1.72
N ARG A 21 -1.92 4.63 -2.84
CA ARG A 21 -3.38 4.69 -2.88
C ARG A 21 -4.02 3.31 -2.75
N LEU A 22 -3.47 2.30 -3.43
CA LEU A 22 -4.01 0.93 -3.39
C LEU A 22 -3.72 0.23 -2.06
N LEU A 23 -2.63 0.57 -1.39
CA LEU A 23 -2.33 0.07 -0.04
C LEU A 23 -3.40 0.48 0.97
N LYS A 24 -4.04 1.66 0.82
CA LYS A 24 -5.21 2.04 1.64
C LYS A 24 -6.41 1.12 1.44
N GLU A 25 -6.56 0.52 0.25
CA GLU A 25 -7.55 -0.54 -0.01
C GLU A 25 -7.03 -1.93 0.38
N ARG A 26 -5.88 -1.98 1.06
CA ARG A 26 -5.21 -3.20 1.54
C ARG A 26 -4.74 -4.11 0.40
N ILE A 27 -4.29 -3.51 -0.71
CA ILE A 27 -3.74 -4.23 -1.86
C ILE A 27 -2.21 -4.11 -1.82
N ILE A 28 -1.50 -5.25 -1.81
CA ILE A 28 -0.04 -5.32 -1.86
C ILE A 28 0.41 -5.95 -3.18
N PHE A 29 1.31 -5.27 -3.89
CA PHE A 29 1.91 -5.79 -5.12
C PHE A 29 3.29 -6.38 -4.84
N LEU A 30 3.49 -7.63 -5.24
CA LEU A 30 4.81 -8.24 -5.34
C LEU A 30 5.14 -8.42 -6.83
N THR A 31 6.11 -7.67 -7.33
CA THR A 31 6.51 -7.75 -8.74
C THR A 31 8.02 -7.99 -8.85
N GLY A 32 8.41 -8.79 -9.84
CA GLY A 32 9.80 -9.15 -10.09
C GLY A 32 10.37 -10.19 -9.12
N PRO A 33 11.71 -10.39 -9.14
CA PRO A 33 12.36 -11.37 -8.30
C PRO A 33 12.33 -11.00 -6.81
N VAL A 34 12.28 -12.02 -5.96
CA VAL A 34 12.24 -11.85 -4.50
C VAL A 34 13.65 -11.87 -3.93
N PHE A 35 14.03 -10.79 -3.27
CA PHE A 35 15.27 -10.65 -2.50
C PHE A 35 14.95 -10.22 -1.07
N ASP A 36 15.93 -10.33 -0.16
CA ASP A 36 15.75 -10.02 1.26
C ASP A 36 15.12 -8.65 1.52
N GLN A 37 15.53 -7.62 0.78
CA GLN A 37 14.95 -6.28 0.92
C GLN A 37 13.47 -6.24 0.52
N VAL A 38 13.08 -6.90 -0.56
CA VAL A 38 11.69 -6.96 -1.02
C VAL A 38 10.84 -7.73 -0.02
N ALA A 39 11.36 -8.87 0.48
CA ALA A 39 10.68 -9.67 1.50
C ALA A 39 10.45 -8.86 2.80
N ALA A 40 11.47 -8.13 3.26
CA ALA A 40 11.35 -7.27 4.44
C ALA A 40 10.29 -6.18 4.27
N VAL A 41 10.21 -5.55 3.09
CA VAL A 41 9.17 -4.54 2.80
C VAL A 41 7.78 -5.18 2.80
N VAL A 42 7.59 -6.34 2.16
CA VAL A 42 6.29 -7.04 2.16
C VAL A 42 5.86 -7.41 3.57
N CYS A 43 6.76 -7.96 4.40
CA CYS A 43 6.47 -8.27 5.80
C CYS A 43 6.06 -7.02 6.59
N ALA A 44 6.76 -5.89 6.40
CA ALA A 44 6.41 -4.64 7.05
C ALA A 44 5.02 -4.15 6.63
N LEU A 45 4.68 -4.21 5.33
CA LEU A 45 3.36 -3.83 4.83
C LEU A 45 2.24 -4.71 5.40
N LEU A 46 2.46 -6.03 5.51
CA LEU A 46 1.50 -6.94 6.12
C LEU A 46 1.22 -6.57 7.59
N LEU A 47 2.27 -6.31 8.38
CA LEU A 47 2.13 -5.91 9.78
C LEU A 47 1.41 -4.56 9.94
N VAL A 48 1.68 -3.61 9.05
CA VAL A 48 0.97 -2.32 9.03
C VAL A 48 -0.52 -2.54 8.80
N LEU A 49 -0.90 -3.33 7.80
CA LEU A 49 -2.31 -3.60 7.50
C LEU A 49 -3.00 -4.41 8.60
N GLU A 50 -2.32 -5.39 9.19
CA GLU A 50 -2.84 -6.17 10.32
C GLU A 50 -3.08 -5.27 11.55
N SER A 51 -2.15 -4.36 11.85
CA SER A 51 -2.29 -3.42 12.97
C SER A 51 -3.42 -2.40 12.79
N ASP A 52 -3.70 -2.01 11.55
CA ASP A 52 -4.78 -1.07 11.22
C ASP A 52 -6.16 -1.71 11.34
N ASN A 53 -6.31 -2.93 10.81
CA ASN A 53 -7.54 -3.70 10.95
C ASN A 53 -7.26 -5.21 10.78
N PRO A 54 -7.24 -6.00 11.87
CA PRO A 54 -6.90 -7.42 11.81
C PRO A 54 -8.04 -8.30 11.27
N SER A 55 -9.28 -7.81 11.23
CA SER A 55 -10.43 -8.58 10.74
C SER A 55 -10.75 -8.35 9.27
N LYS A 56 -10.06 -7.42 8.61
CA LYS A 56 -10.24 -7.11 7.19
C LYS A 56 -9.18 -7.82 6.35
N ASP A 57 -9.61 -8.46 5.27
CA ASP A 57 -8.71 -9.18 4.36
C ASP A 57 -7.66 -8.27 3.72
N ILE A 58 -6.53 -8.87 3.35
CA ILE A 58 -5.49 -8.27 2.53
C ILE A 58 -5.62 -8.86 1.12
N ASN A 59 -5.64 -7.98 0.12
CA ASN A 59 -5.74 -8.32 -1.28
C ASN A 59 -4.35 -8.29 -1.94
N PHE A 60 -4.18 -9.10 -2.99
CA PHE A 60 -2.93 -9.24 -3.74
C PHE A 60 -3.18 -9.03 -5.23
#